data_AF-A0A3D3UTU9-F1
#
_entry.id   AF-A0A3D3UTU9-F1
#
_cell.length_a   1.000
_cell.length_b   1.000
_cell.length_c   1.000
_cell.angle_alpha   90.00
_cell.angle_beta   90.00
_cell.angle_gamma   90.00
#
_symmetry.space_group_name_H-M   'P 1'
#
loop_
_entity.id
_entity.type
_entity.pdbx_description
1 polymer ?
#
loop_
_entity_poly.entity_id
_entity_poly.type
_entity_poly.pdbx_seq_one_letter_code
_entity_poly.pdbx_strand_id
1 'polypeptide(L)'
;MITKKVDVFGLYIYATDTTGDDKLLHAANILAEYIDDDEDGIPDNPKIFKALIEGRGAIVMRKTDRERIAGRHPEGQGLYDEETVPNAKAQGRFDASLEEVLHMVTDVGWAGAYPSVFGREPGTEISNALDKARGGRFEVVPQRYPDDAWFTYYDETCDYDCQNSEYIYWVLTSILGAQDFPGRYEQIKDEWRLNTRKKVQQGDPAAYELFTNPKFKLPTVPPDGKYRAKTFTIQKYP
;
A
#
# COMPACT_ATOMS: atom_id res chain seq x y z
N MET A 1 12.78 -11.51 -17.75
CA MET A 1 11.42 -11.86 -18.23
C MET A 1 10.60 -12.25 -17.01
N ILE A 2 9.26 -12.19 -17.02
CA ILE A 2 8.47 -12.82 -15.96
C ILE A 2 8.58 -14.33 -16.13
N THR A 3 8.94 -15.04 -15.06
CA THR A 3 9.17 -16.51 -15.10
C THR A 3 8.42 -17.26 -14.02
N LYS A 4 7.87 -16.54 -13.03
CA LYS A 4 7.14 -17.13 -11.91
C LYS A 4 6.01 -16.23 -11.44
N LYS A 5 5.06 -16.85 -10.74
CA LYS A 5 3.92 -16.17 -10.13
C LYS A 5 3.44 -16.85 -8.86
N VAL A 6 2.68 -16.13 -8.05
CA VAL A 6 1.91 -16.67 -6.92
C VAL A 6 0.45 -16.25 -7.07
N ASP A 7 -0.48 -17.17 -6.80
CA ASP A 7 -1.93 -16.92 -6.74
C ASP A 7 -2.33 -16.62 -5.30
N VAL A 8 -2.91 -15.43 -5.09
CA VAL A 8 -3.46 -14.96 -3.82
C VAL A 8 -4.95 -14.67 -4.01
N PHE A 9 -5.78 -15.67 -3.75
CA PHE A 9 -7.24 -15.57 -3.88
C PHE A 9 -7.71 -15.21 -5.31
N GLY A 10 -6.99 -15.63 -6.33
CA GLY A 10 -7.27 -15.30 -7.73
C GLY A 10 -6.63 -13.99 -8.21
N LEU A 11 -5.98 -13.23 -7.31
CA LEU A 11 -5.05 -12.16 -7.68
C LEU A 11 -3.65 -12.74 -7.87
N TYR A 12 -2.83 -12.08 -8.67
CA TYR A 12 -1.51 -12.60 -9.02
C TYR A 12 -0.39 -11.64 -8.67
N ILE A 13 0.67 -12.20 -8.08
CA ILE A 13 1.98 -11.56 -8.00
C ILE A 13 2.87 -12.24 -9.03
N TYR A 14 3.29 -11.50 -10.04
CA TYR A 14 4.21 -11.95 -11.08
C TYR A 14 5.63 -11.53 -10.71
N ALA A 15 6.63 -12.34 -11.05
CA ALA A 15 8.02 -11.95 -10.78
C ALA A 15 8.99 -12.43 -11.87
N THR A 16 10.09 -11.70 -11.99
CA THR A 16 11.25 -12.13 -12.76
C THR A 16 12.01 -13.27 -12.07
N ASP A 17 12.89 -13.94 -12.81
CA ASP A 17 13.79 -14.97 -12.29
C ASP A 17 14.84 -14.42 -11.32
N THR A 18 15.11 -13.11 -11.36
CA THR A 18 16.04 -12.41 -10.48
C THR A 18 15.44 -12.01 -9.13
N THR A 19 14.11 -12.06 -8.99
CA THR A 19 13.44 -11.86 -7.70
C THR A 19 13.65 -13.10 -6.83
N GLY A 20 13.96 -12.95 -5.54
CA GLY A 20 14.07 -14.05 -4.59
C GLY A 20 12.73 -14.75 -4.34
N ASP A 21 12.76 -16.06 -4.14
CA ASP A 21 11.55 -16.83 -3.81
C ASP A 21 10.97 -16.43 -2.45
N ASP A 22 11.83 -16.13 -1.47
CA ASP A 22 11.45 -15.63 -0.15
C ASP A 22 10.76 -14.27 -0.24
N LYS A 23 11.24 -13.37 -1.10
CA LYS A 23 10.64 -12.05 -1.32
C LYS A 23 9.26 -12.14 -1.96
N LEU A 24 9.15 -12.98 -2.99
CA LEU A 24 7.89 -13.22 -3.68
C LEU A 24 6.83 -13.81 -2.74
N LEU A 25 7.22 -14.80 -1.92
CA LEU A 25 6.31 -15.39 -0.94
C LEU A 25 5.98 -14.40 0.18
N HIS A 26 6.92 -13.58 0.62
CA HIS A 26 6.66 -12.52 1.60
C HIS A 26 5.59 -11.55 1.09
N ALA A 27 5.75 -11.00 -0.12
CA ALA A 27 4.74 -10.12 -0.73
C ALA A 27 3.37 -10.81 -0.90
N ALA A 28 3.34 -12.11 -1.19
CA ALA A 28 2.10 -12.87 -1.29
C ALA A 28 1.37 -13.00 0.07
N ASN A 29 2.11 -13.19 1.16
CA ASN A 29 1.53 -13.18 2.50
C ASN A 29 0.99 -11.79 2.87
N ILE A 30 1.77 -10.73 2.62
CA ILE A 30 1.33 -9.35 2.88
C ILE A 30 0.04 -9.02 2.11
N LEU A 31 -0.07 -9.43 0.84
CA LEU A 31 -1.30 -9.25 0.06
C LEU A 31 -2.48 -10.00 0.67
N ALA A 32 -2.27 -11.22 1.18
CA ALA A 32 -3.32 -11.99 1.82
C ALA A 32 -3.79 -11.32 3.11
N GLU A 33 -2.87 -10.87 3.96
CA GLU A 33 -3.15 -10.17 5.23
C GLU A 33 -3.87 -8.83 5.01
N TYR A 34 -3.61 -8.11 3.91
CA TYR A 34 -4.39 -6.90 3.60
C TYR A 34 -5.83 -7.18 3.13
N ILE A 35 -6.10 -8.38 2.60
CA ILE A 35 -7.42 -8.79 2.10
C ILE A 35 -8.24 -9.50 3.19
N ASP A 36 -7.55 -10.19 4.10
CA ASP A 36 -8.06 -11.04 5.16
C ASP A 36 -7.17 -10.83 6.40
N ASP A 37 -7.51 -9.82 7.20
CA ASP A 37 -6.77 -9.29 8.37
C ASP A 37 -6.86 -10.25 9.57
N ASP A 38 -7.93 -11.04 9.70
CA ASP A 38 -8.07 -12.05 10.74
C ASP A 38 -7.42 -13.41 10.37
N GLU A 39 -7.08 -13.55 9.09
CA GLU A 39 -6.38 -14.67 8.47
C GLU A 39 -7.13 -15.99 8.61
N ASP A 40 -8.46 -15.95 8.46
CA ASP A 40 -9.33 -17.13 8.54
C ASP A 40 -9.50 -17.88 7.20
N GLY A 41 -8.97 -17.32 6.10
CA GLY A 41 -9.07 -17.88 4.76
C GLY A 41 -10.11 -17.18 3.89
N ILE A 42 -10.83 -16.18 4.39
CA ILE A 42 -11.96 -15.54 3.73
C ILE A 42 -11.72 -14.02 3.68
N PRO A 43 -11.74 -13.39 2.49
CA PRO A 43 -11.63 -11.94 2.39
C PRO A 43 -12.66 -11.19 3.25
N ASP A 44 -12.18 -10.27 4.08
CA ASP A 44 -12.98 -9.58 5.11
C ASP A 44 -14.13 -8.76 4.53
N ASN A 45 -13.82 -8.05 3.44
CA ASN A 45 -14.75 -7.21 2.71
C ASN A 45 -14.98 -7.77 1.29
N PRO A 46 -16.10 -8.49 1.07
CA PRO A 46 -16.44 -9.05 -0.24
C PRO A 46 -16.58 -8.01 -1.35
N LYS A 47 -16.94 -6.76 -1.03
CA LYS A 47 -17.09 -5.69 -2.03
C LYS A 47 -15.73 -5.20 -2.53
N ILE A 48 -14.78 -5.00 -1.61
CA ILE A 48 -13.38 -4.67 -1.94
C ILE A 48 -12.75 -5.81 -2.72
N PHE A 49 -12.91 -7.05 -2.23
CA PHE A 49 -12.37 -8.22 -2.91
C PHE A 49 -12.92 -8.38 -4.33
N LYS A 50 -14.24 -8.20 -4.52
CA LYS A 50 -14.83 -8.20 -5.86
C LYS A 50 -14.21 -7.14 -6.78
N ALA A 51 -14.02 -5.92 -6.29
CA ALA A 51 -13.39 -4.84 -7.05
C ALA A 51 -11.94 -5.18 -7.45
N LEU A 52 -11.17 -5.81 -6.56
CA LEU A 52 -9.81 -6.29 -6.87
C LEU A 52 -9.81 -7.29 -8.03
N ILE A 53 -10.73 -8.26 -8.01
CA ILE A 53 -10.84 -9.27 -9.07
C ILE A 53 -11.28 -8.65 -10.40
N GLU A 54 -12.32 -7.80 -10.38
CA GLU A 54 -12.84 -7.16 -11.60
C GLU A 54 -11.84 -6.18 -12.21
N GLY A 55 -11.10 -5.46 -11.36
CA GLY A 55 -10.02 -4.55 -11.75
C GLY A 55 -8.71 -5.27 -12.12
N ARG A 56 -8.63 -6.59 -11.95
CA ARG A 56 -7.45 -7.42 -12.22
C ARG A 56 -6.21 -6.92 -11.46
N GLY A 57 -6.38 -6.61 -10.18
CA GLY A 57 -5.28 -6.21 -9.31
C GLY A 57 -4.12 -7.21 -9.37
N ALA A 58 -2.91 -6.70 -9.55
CA ALA A 58 -1.70 -7.51 -9.67
C ALA A 58 -0.48 -6.75 -9.17
N ILE A 59 0.50 -7.50 -8.67
CA ILE A 59 1.85 -6.99 -8.36
C ILE A 59 2.82 -7.56 -9.38
N VAL A 60 3.79 -6.76 -9.81
CA VAL A 60 4.88 -7.18 -10.69
C VAL A 60 6.21 -6.92 -9.98
N MET A 61 6.89 -8.00 -9.61
CA MET A 61 8.17 -7.96 -8.93
C MET A 61 9.37 -8.12 -9.87
N ARG A 62 10.41 -7.34 -9.60
CA ARG A 62 11.72 -7.41 -10.26
C ARG A 62 12.83 -7.15 -9.26
N LYS A 63 14.10 -7.37 -9.62
CA LYS A 63 15.21 -7.17 -8.68
C LYS A 63 15.32 -5.71 -8.21
N THR A 64 15.26 -4.78 -9.17
CA THR A 64 15.48 -3.34 -8.97
C THR A 64 14.56 -2.52 -9.87
N ASP A 65 14.40 -1.23 -9.57
CA ASP A 65 13.75 -0.22 -10.42
C ASP A 65 14.34 -0.16 -11.85
N ARG A 66 15.64 -0.44 -11.99
CA ARG A 66 16.38 -0.42 -13.25
C ARG A 66 16.22 -1.68 -14.08
N GLU A 67 15.73 -2.77 -13.50
CA GLU A 67 15.56 -4.01 -14.25
C GLU A 67 14.42 -3.86 -15.26
N ARG A 68 14.75 -4.02 -16.54
CA ARG A 68 13.76 -3.99 -17.62
C ARG A 68 13.22 -5.38 -17.88
N ILE A 69 11.90 -5.50 -17.91
CA ILE A 69 11.23 -6.73 -18.29
C ILE A 69 11.13 -6.76 -19.82
N ALA A 70 11.77 -7.74 -20.45
CA ALA A 70 11.71 -7.91 -21.90
C ALA A 70 10.35 -8.50 -22.33
N GLY A 71 9.84 -8.04 -23.46
CA GLY A 71 8.60 -8.56 -24.06
C GLY A 71 7.32 -8.05 -23.38
N ARG A 72 6.18 -8.58 -23.83
CA ARG A 72 4.88 -8.30 -23.21
C ARG A 72 4.78 -9.08 -21.90
N HIS A 73 4.44 -8.41 -20.82
CA HIS A 73 4.19 -9.01 -19.52
C HIS A 73 2.84 -8.54 -18.96
N PRO A 74 2.33 -9.19 -17.90
CA PRO A 74 1.22 -8.64 -17.13
C PRO A 74 1.57 -7.25 -16.58
N GLU A 75 0.58 -6.37 -16.55
CA GLU A 75 0.67 -5.07 -15.88
C GLU A 75 0.27 -5.23 -14.42
N GLY A 76 0.80 -4.37 -13.55
CA GLY A 76 0.49 -4.35 -12.12
C GLY A 76 1.35 -3.35 -11.38
N GLN A 77 1.07 -3.18 -10.09
CA GLN A 77 1.88 -2.34 -9.21
C GLN A 77 3.29 -2.90 -9.09
N GLY A 78 4.30 -2.03 -9.23
CA GLY A 78 5.70 -2.43 -9.13
C GLY A 78 6.10 -2.71 -7.69
N LEU A 79 6.95 -3.72 -7.47
CA LEU A 79 7.61 -3.94 -6.19
C LEU A 79 9.01 -4.51 -6.46
N TYR A 80 10.03 -4.07 -5.73
CA TYR A 80 11.38 -4.54 -5.93
C TYR A 80 11.85 -5.51 -4.84
N ASP A 81 12.66 -6.49 -5.25
CA ASP A 81 13.29 -7.43 -4.33
C ASP A 81 14.14 -6.72 -3.27
N GLU A 82 14.90 -5.70 -3.66
CA GLU A 82 15.86 -5.01 -2.80
C GLU A 82 15.21 -4.19 -1.66
N GLU A 83 13.97 -3.76 -1.87
CA GLU A 83 13.15 -3.01 -0.90
C GLU A 83 12.14 -3.89 -0.15
N THR A 84 11.96 -5.15 -0.58
CA THR A 84 11.18 -6.14 0.15
C THR A 84 12.04 -6.72 1.28
N VAL A 85 11.75 -6.38 2.53
CA VAL A 85 12.62 -6.69 3.67
C VAL A 85 11.83 -7.40 4.77
N PRO A 86 11.73 -8.74 4.72
CA PRO A 86 11.15 -9.51 5.81
C PRO A 86 11.84 -9.18 7.14
N ASN A 87 11.04 -8.99 8.19
CA ASN A 87 11.49 -8.53 9.51
C ASN A 87 12.21 -7.17 9.50
N ALA A 88 11.86 -6.24 8.60
CA ALA A 88 12.50 -4.91 8.49
C ALA A 88 12.50 -4.13 9.82
N LYS A 89 11.38 -4.16 10.56
CA LYS A 89 11.24 -3.44 11.84
C LYS A 89 12.30 -3.85 12.87
N ALA A 90 12.65 -5.13 12.93
CA ALA A 90 13.72 -5.63 13.80
C ALA A 90 15.12 -5.14 13.38
N GLN A 91 15.27 -4.72 12.12
CA GLN A 91 16.49 -4.16 11.54
C GLN A 91 16.49 -2.62 11.55
N GLY A 92 15.46 -1.96 12.11
CA GLY A 92 15.30 -0.51 12.05
C GLY A 92 15.03 0.04 10.65
N ARG A 93 14.49 -0.81 9.76
CA ARG A 93 14.15 -0.50 8.36
C ARG A 93 12.63 -0.55 8.16
N PHE A 94 12.17 0.10 7.10
CA PHE A 94 10.82 -0.08 6.57
C PHE A 94 10.84 -1.16 5.47
N ASP A 95 9.78 -1.94 5.38
CA ASP A 95 9.57 -2.95 4.35
C ASP A 95 8.63 -2.37 3.29
N ALA A 96 9.15 -2.05 2.10
CA ALA A 96 8.36 -1.39 1.06
C ALA A 96 7.25 -2.29 0.52
N SER A 97 7.29 -3.60 0.75
CA SER A 97 6.16 -4.48 0.41
C SER A 97 4.87 -4.13 1.16
N LEU A 98 4.94 -3.46 2.33
CA LEU A 98 3.77 -2.93 3.03
C LEU A 98 3.13 -1.73 2.28
N GLU A 99 3.90 -1.02 1.48
CA GLU A 99 3.45 0.16 0.74
C GLU A 99 2.96 -0.26 -0.65
N GLU A 100 3.82 -0.92 -1.43
CA GLU A 100 3.51 -1.25 -2.82
C GLU A 100 2.36 -2.25 -2.94
N VAL A 101 2.25 -3.21 -2.03
CA VAL A 101 1.10 -4.11 -2.02
C VAL A 101 -0.17 -3.36 -1.63
N LEU A 102 -0.06 -2.41 -0.69
CA LEU A 102 -1.18 -1.62 -0.23
C LEU A 102 -1.71 -0.70 -1.34
N HIS A 103 -0.83 -0.04 -2.10
CA HIS A 103 -1.20 0.78 -3.27
C HIS A 103 -2.11 0.02 -4.23
N MET A 104 -1.75 -1.21 -4.59
CA MET A 104 -2.62 -2.05 -5.43
C MET A 104 -3.98 -2.35 -4.77
N VAL A 105 -3.97 -2.69 -3.48
CA VAL A 105 -5.18 -3.01 -2.72
C VAL A 105 -6.13 -1.80 -2.63
N THR A 106 -5.59 -0.60 -2.42
CA THR A 106 -6.37 0.63 -2.25
C THR A 106 -6.83 1.17 -3.59
N ASP A 107 -5.96 1.22 -4.58
CA ASP A 107 -6.20 1.89 -5.86
C ASP A 107 -7.15 1.10 -6.74
N VAL A 108 -7.06 -0.23 -6.69
CA VAL A 108 -7.97 -1.12 -7.42
C VAL A 108 -9.17 -1.51 -6.56
N GLY A 109 -8.90 -1.99 -5.34
CA GLY A 109 -9.93 -2.56 -4.48
C GLY A 109 -10.80 -1.52 -3.80
N TRP A 110 -10.20 -0.63 -3.01
CA TRP A 110 -10.94 0.29 -2.15
C TRP A 110 -11.63 1.37 -2.99
N ALA A 111 -10.89 2.00 -3.90
CA ALA A 111 -11.42 3.00 -4.83
C ALA A 111 -12.51 2.40 -5.74
N GLY A 112 -12.31 1.18 -6.24
CA GLY A 112 -13.32 0.49 -7.05
C GLY A 112 -14.59 0.12 -6.27
N ALA A 113 -14.45 -0.29 -5.01
CA ALA A 113 -15.60 -0.65 -4.16
C ALA A 113 -16.33 0.58 -3.61
N TYR A 114 -15.63 1.66 -3.29
CA TYR A 114 -16.20 2.86 -2.67
C TYR A 114 -15.67 4.13 -3.32
N PRO A 115 -16.03 4.41 -4.59
CA PRO A 115 -15.43 5.49 -5.37
C PRO A 115 -15.68 6.89 -4.78
N SER A 116 -16.79 7.12 -4.07
CA SER A 116 -17.04 8.40 -3.39
C SER A 116 -16.23 8.60 -2.11
N VAL A 117 -15.67 7.52 -1.54
CA VAL A 117 -14.95 7.53 -0.27
C VAL A 117 -13.46 7.45 -0.52
N PHE A 118 -13.00 6.39 -1.18
CA PHE A 118 -11.59 6.07 -1.42
C PHE A 118 -11.14 6.34 -2.86
N GLY A 119 -12.02 6.86 -3.72
CA GLY A 119 -11.59 7.32 -5.05
C GLY A 119 -10.54 8.41 -4.92
N ARG A 120 -9.53 8.39 -5.80
CA ARG A 120 -8.36 9.25 -5.67
C ARG A 120 -8.48 10.59 -6.40
N GLU A 121 -9.63 10.83 -7.03
CA GLU A 121 -10.01 12.08 -7.68
C GLU A 121 -10.47 13.17 -6.67
N PRO A 122 -10.33 14.46 -7.01
CA PRO A 122 -10.80 15.54 -6.15
C PRO A 122 -12.32 15.48 -5.86
N GLY A 123 -12.69 15.63 -4.58
CA GLY A 123 -14.07 15.70 -4.11
C GLY A 123 -14.57 14.44 -3.40
N THR A 124 -13.77 13.38 -3.33
CA THR A 124 -14.05 12.20 -2.50
C THR A 124 -13.72 12.46 -1.03
N GLU A 125 -14.21 11.62 -0.12
CA GLU A 125 -13.94 11.79 1.32
C GLU A 125 -12.44 11.74 1.63
N ILE A 126 -11.69 10.82 1.02
CA ILE A 126 -10.24 10.70 1.21
C ILE A 126 -9.49 11.90 0.63
N SER A 127 -9.88 12.38 -0.55
CA SER A 127 -9.22 13.53 -1.19
C SER A 127 -9.44 14.82 -0.40
N ASN A 128 -10.60 14.96 0.24
CA ASN A 128 -10.87 16.10 1.12
C ASN A 128 -10.02 16.06 2.41
N ALA A 129 -9.65 14.87 2.88
CA ALA A 129 -8.71 14.72 4.00
C ALA A 129 -7.27 15.03 3.54
N LEU A 130 -6.86 14.54 2.36
CA LEU A 130 -5.60 14.88 1.71
C LEU A 130 -5.41 16.40 1.54
N ASP A 131 -6.43 17.10 1.06
CA ASP A 131 -6.38 18.56 0.86
C ASP A 131 -6.15 19.28 2.21
N LYS A 132 -6.70 18.79 3.31
CA LYS A 132 -6.41 19.33 4.65
C LYS A 132 -4.98 19.02 5.07
N ALA A 133 -4.49 17.80 4.80
CA ALA A 133 -3.16 17.35 5.19
C ALA A 133 -2.02 18.16 4.59
N ARG A 134 -2.26 18.70 3.39
CA ARG A 134 -1.31 19.54 2.65
C ARG A 134 -1.57 21.03 2.84
N GLY A 135 -2.59 21.43 3.62
CA GLY A 135 -3.00 22.83 3.79
C GLY A 135 -3.63 23.47 2.54
N GLY A 136 -4.14 22.65 1.63
CA GLY A 136 -4.78 23.07 0.37
C GLY A 136 -4.81 21.95 -0.67
N ARG A 137 -5.50 22.22 -1.78
CA ARG A 137 -5.50 21.34 -2.95
C ARG A 137 -4.33 21.68 -3.87
N PHE A 138 -3.51 20.68 -4.19
CA PHE A 138 -2.41 20.79 -5.13
C PHE A 138 -2.50 19.68 -6.17
N GLU A 139 -2.77 20.04 -7.43
CA GLU A 139 -2.86 19.10 -8.56
C GLU A 139 -1.51 18.47 -8.92
N VAL A 140 -0.43 19.20 -8.65
CA VAL A 140 0.97 18.79 -8.81
C VAL A 140 1.73 19.15 -7.55
N VAL A 141 2.87 18.51 -7.29
CA VAL A 141 3.73 18.85 -6.15
C VAL A 141 4.14 20.33 -6.21
N PRO A 142 3.80 21.15 -5.20
CA PRO A 142 4.19 22.55 -5.16
C PRO A 142 5.65 22.69 -4.74
N GLN A 143 6.27 23.83 -5.11
CA GLN A 143 7.62 24.16 -4.65
C GLN A 143 7.74 24.21 -3.11
N ARG A 144 6.66 24.59 -2.43
CA ARG A 144 6.58 24.62 -0.97
C ARG A 144 5.14 24.43 -0.51
N TYR A 145 4.96 23.50 0.44
CA TYR A 145 3.72 23.37 1.19
C TYR A 145 3.65 24.38 2.35
N PRO A 146 2.44 24.70 2.84
CA PRO A 146 2.24 25.43 4.09
C PRO A 146 3.00 24.81 5.27
N ASP A 147 3.48 25.65 6.20
CA ASP A 147 4.34 25.20 7.31
C ASP A 147 3.63 24.23 8.26
N ASP A 148 2.30 24.33 8.36
CA ASP A 148 1.43 23.48 9.18
C ASP A 148 0.95 22.20 8.47
N ALA A 149 1.31 21.99 7.21
CA ALA A 149 1.06 20.73 6.51
C ALA A 149 1.73 19.55 7.25
N TRP A 150 1.06 18.41 7.31
CA TRP A 150 1.61 17.18 7.89
C TRP A 150 1.90 16.08 6.87
N PHE A 151 1.47 16.29 5.64
CA PHE A 151 1.89 15.55 4.46
C PHE A 151 2.50 16.51 3.44
N THR A 152 3.73 16.27 3.03
CA THR A 152 4.52 17.11 2.13
C THR A 152 5.33 16.25 1.19
N TYR A 153 4.76 15.96 0.02
CA TYR A 153 5.33 15.02 -0.95
C TYR A 153 6.38 15.67 -1.86
N TYR A 154 7.39 14.93 -2.30
CA TYR A 154 8.55 15.51 -3.01
C TYR A 154 8.78 14.96 -4.41
N ASP A 155 8.06 13.93 -4.84
CA ASP A 155 8.19 13.43 -6.21
C ASP A 155 7.40 14.32 -7.19
N GLU A 156 8.11 15.20 -7.88
CA GLU A 156 7.54 16.14 -8.86
C GLU A 156 6.89 15.45 -10.07
N THR A 157 7.09 14.14 -10.28
CA THR A 157 6.43 13.37 -11.34
C THR A 157 5.01 12.96 -11.00
N CYS A 158 4.62 13.10 -9.73
CA CYS A 158 3.35 12.67 -9.18
C CYS A 158 2.27 13.74 -9.33
N ASP A 159 1.11 13.34 -9.86
CA ASP A 159 -0.10 14.17 -9.94
C ASP A 159 -0.96 14.04 -8.66
N TYR A 160 -2.17 14.57 -8.69
CA TYR A 160 -3.09 14.50 -7.56
C TYR A 160 -3.46 13.06 -7.19
N ASP A 161 -3.74 12.23 -8.20
CA ASP A 161 -4.17 10.84 -8.06
C ASP A 161 -3.07 10.02 -7.35
N CYS A 162 -1.84 10.16 -7.81
CA CYS A 162 -0.66 9.56 -7.21
C CYS A 162 -0.44 10.06 -5.76
N GLN A 163 -0.50 11.38 -5.49
CA GLN A 163 -0.32 11.92 -4.13
C GLN A 163 -1.40 11.41 -3.16
N ASN A 164 -2.60 11.14 -3.65
CA ASN A 164 -3.69 10.58 -2.84
C ASN A 164 -3.44 9.11 -2.49
N SER A 165 -2.84 8.34 -3.40
CA SER A 165 -2.40 6.97 -3.14
C SER A 165 -1.37 6.94 -2.01
N GLU A 166 -0.35 7.81 -2.09
CA GLU A 166 0.68 7.97 -1.05
C GLU A 166 0.12 8.38 0.30
N TYR A 167 -0.85 9.30 0.31
CA TYR A 167 -1.51 9.71 1.54
C TYR A 167 -2.30 8.56 2.19
N ILE A 168 -3.00 7.74 1.41
CA ILE A 168 -3.69 6.54 1.92
C ILE A 168 -2.68 5.60 2.59
N TYR A 169 -1.55 5.35 1.92
CA TYR A 169 -0.45 4.55 2.47
C TYR A 169 0.04 5.11 3.81
N TRP A 170 0.41 6.40 3.85
CA TRP A 170 0.96 7.04 5.04
C TRP A 170 0.01 6.97 6.23
N VAL A 171 -1.27 7.24 5.98
CA VAL A 171 -2.32 7.19 7.00
C VAL A 171 -2.49 5.79 7.54
N LEU A 172 -2.77 4.80 6.69
CA LEU A 172 -3.11 3.46 7.14
C LEU A 172 -1.93 2.81 7.86
N THR A 173 -0.73 2.84 7.26
CA THR A 173 0.44 2.22 7.88
C THR A 173 0.82 2.86 9.22
N SER A 174 0.50 4.13 9.42
CA SER A 174 0.64 4.79 10.73
C SER A 174 -0.42 4.35 11.74
N ILE A 175 -1.68 4.17 11.31
CA ILE A 175 -2.78 3.66 12.14
C ILE A 175 -2.53 2.21 12.60
N LEU A 176 -1.99 1.39 11.71
CA LEU A 176 -1.63 -0.01 11.98
C LEU A 176 -0.35 -0.13 12.84
N GLY A 177 0.45 0.93 12.95
CA GLY A 177 1.70 0.92 13.72
C GLY A 177 2.92 0.36 12.97
N ALA A 178 2.81 0.18 11.65
CA ALA A 178 3.94 -0.18 10.79
C ALA A 178 5.01 0.94 10.75
N GLN A 179 4.58 2.20 10.88
CA GLN A 179 5.47 3.37 10.95
C GLN A 179 5.98 3.69 12.38
N ASP A 180 5.60 2.88 13.37
CA ASP A 180 5.92 3.11 14.79
C ASP A 180 7.07 2.21 15.26
N PHE A 181 8.30 2.64 14.96
CA PHE A 181 9.53 2.02 15.47
C PHE A 181 10.65 3.05 15.67
N PRO A 182 11.66 2.75 16.53
CA PRO A 182 12.72 3.70 16.85
C PRO A 182 13.44 4.22 15.60
N GLY A 183 13.57 5.55 15.51
CA GLY A 183 14.22 6.23 14.39
C GLY A 183 13.32 6.49 13.18
N ARG A 184 12.17 5.80 13.04
CA ARG A 184 11.31 5.95 11.86
C ARG A 184 10.81 7.38 11.67
N TYR A 185 10.37 8.04 12.74
CA TYR A 185 9.91 9.43 12.64
C TYR A 185 10.98 10.35 12.05
N GLU A 186 12.24 10.23 12.47
CA GLU A 186 13.32 11.06 11.94
C GLU A 186 13.62 10.78 10.47
N GLN A 187 13.36 9.56 9.99
CA GLN A 187 13.53 9.17 8.59
C GLN A 187 12.46 9.78 7.67
N ILE A 188 11.26 10.04 8.17
CA ILE A 188 10.10 10.39 7.33
C ILE A 188 9.46 11.74 7.65
N LYS A 189 9.79 12.39 8.77
CA LYS A 189 9.09 13.60 9.26
C LYS A 189 9.08 14.77 8.28
N ASP A 190 10.03 14.78 7.34
CA ASP A 190 10.08 15.80 6.29
C ASP A 190 8.89 15.61 5.33
N GLU A 191 8.46 14.38 5.07
CA GLU A 191 7.32 14.07 4.21
C GLU A 191 6.02 13.79 4.98
N TRP A 192 6.09 13.02 6.07
CA TRP A 192 4.94 12.58 6.87
C TRP A 192 5.18 12.74 8.37
N ARG A 193 4.40 13.62 9.02
CA ARG A 193 4.61 13.97 10.44
C ARG A 193 3.83 13.10 11.42
N LEU A 194 2.87 12.30 10.95
CA LEU A 194 1.91 11.57 11.80
C LEU A 194 2.17 10.06 11.88
N ASN A 195 3.43 9.65 12.06
CA ASN A 195 3.90 8.25 11.99
C ASN A 195 3.33 7.24 13.02
N THR A 196 2.30 7.59 13.81
CA THR A 196 1.69 6.69 14.81
C THR A 196 0.18 6.87 14.82
N ARG A 197 -0.55 5.83 15.24
CA ARG A 197 -2.02 5.87 15.38
C ARG A 197 -2.51 7.10 16.15
N LYS A 198 -1.87 7.40 17.29
CA LYS A 198 -2.23 8.55 18.13
C LYS A 198 -2.01 9.88 17.41
N LYS A 199 -0.91 10.02 16.67
CA LYS A 199 -0.63 11.23 15.88
C LYS A 199 -1.67 11.40 14.76
N VAL A 200 -2.05 10.32 14.06
CA VAL A 200 -3.12 10.39 13.04
C VAL A 200 -4.44 10.79 13.69
N GLN A 201 -4.83 10.15 14.79
CA GLN A 201 -6.08 10.48 15.50
C GLN A 201 -6.18 11.96 15.91
N GLN A 202 -5.05 12.56 16.30
CA GLN A 202 -5.00 13.94 16.79
C GLN A 202 -4.79 14.97 15.68
N GLY A 203 -3.94 14.66 14.70
CA GLY A 203 -3.54 15.58 13.63
C GLY A 203 -4.43 15.50 12.39
N ASP A 204 -5.02 14.33 12.14
CA ASP A 204 -5.87 14.07 10.97
C ASP A 204 -7.12 13.25 11.35
N PRO A 205 -8.03 13.83 12.15
CA PRO A 205 -9.23 13.12 12.60
C PRO A 205 -10.14 12.72 11.44
N ALA A 206 -10.15 13.46 10.32
CA ALA A 206 -10.95 13.13 9.14
C ALA A 206 -10.48 11.80 8.53
N ALA A 207 -9.18 11.63 8.31
CA ALA A 207 -8.65 10.36 7.84
C ALA A 207 -8.81 9.27 8.91
N TYR A 208 -8.51 9.57 10.18
CA TYR A 208 -8.67 8.58 11.25
C TYR A 208 -10.09 7.97 11.30
N GLU A 209 -11.12 8.80 11.17
CA GLU A 209 -12.51 8.35 11.12
C GLU A 209 -12.79 7.44 9.92
N LEU A 210 -12.27 7.76 8.73
CA LEU A 210 -12.42 6.92 7.52
C LEU A 210 -11.78 5.55 7.71
N PHE A 211 -10.52 5.51 8.15
CA PHE A 211 -9.74 4.28 8.24
C PHE A 211 -10.09 3.41 9.46
N THR A 212 -10.82 3.95 10.44
CA THR A 212 -11.31 3.19 11.60
C THR A 212 -12.80 2.89 11.56
N ASN A 213 -13.49 3.25 10.46
CA ASN A 213 -14.91 3.00 10.31
C ASN A 213 -15.18 1.49 10.10
N PRO A 214 -15.89 0.82 11.03
CA PRO A 214 -16.11 -0.63 10.95
C PRO A 214 -16.95 -1.05 9.74
N LYS A 215 -17.65 -0.11 9.09
CA LYS A 215 -18.41 -0.37 7.85
C LYS A 215 -17.54 -0.92 6.73
N PHE A 216 -16.28 -0.49 6.66
CA PHE A 216 -15.39 -0.84 5.56
C PHE A 216 -14.58 -2.11 5.84
N LYS A 217 -14.55 -2.59 7.09
CA LYS A 217 -13.75 -3.76 7.51
C LYS A 217 -12.31 -3.69 6.95
N LEU A 218 -11.67 -2.55 7.20
CA LEU A 218 -10.28 -2.35 6.79
C LEU A 218 -9.35 -3.06 7.79
N PRO A 219 -8.10 -3.35 7.39
CA PRO A 219 -7.10 -3.94 8.26
C PRO A 219 -6.99 -3.20 9.60
N THR A 220 -6.81 -3.96 10.67
CA THR A 220 -6.67 -3.44 12.04
C THR A 220 -5.33 -3.76 12.67
N VAL A 221 -4.59 -4.70 12.09
CA VAL A 221 -3.21 -5.06 12.43
C VAL A 221 -2.29 -4.85 11.23
N PRO A 222 -1.00 -4.56 11.45
CA PRO A 222 -0.04 -4.49 10.35
C PRO A 222 0.28 -5.91 9.86
N PRO A 223 0.29 -6.16 8.54
CA PRO A 223 0.79 -7.41 8.00
C PRO A 223 2.21 -7.72 8.50
N ASP A 224 2.47 -8.99 8.82
CA ASP A 224 3.78 -9.46 9.30
C ASP A 224 4.49 -10.40 8.31
N GLY A 225 3.84 -10.73 7.20
CA GLY A 225 4.34 -11.60 6.15
C GLY A 225 4.14 -13.08 6.43
N LYS A 226 3.29 -13.46 7.40
CA LYS A 226 3.05 -14.86 7.82
C LYS A 226 1.57 -15.19 7.92
N TYR A 227 0.91 -15.17 6.78
CA TYR A 227 -0.49 -15.53 6.65
C TYR A 227 -0.79 -16.98 7.15
N ARG A 228 -1.74 -17.12 8.07
CA ARG A 228 -2.00 -18.37 8.83
C ARG A 228 -2.87 -19.39 8.10
N ALA A 229 -3.88 -18.95 7.35
CA ALA A 229 -4.89 -19.88 6.82
C ALA A 229 -4.38 -20.78 5.68
N LYS A 230 -3.34 -20.38 4.94
CA LYS A 230 -2.74 -21.22 3.90
C LYS A 230 -1.29 -20.87 3.61
N THR A 231 -0.58 -21.84 3.04
CA THR A 231 0.77 -21.64 2.50
C THR A 231 0.70 -21.42 0.99
N PHE A 232 1.26 -20.30 0.53
CA PHE A 232 1.38 -20.01 -0.89
C PHE A 232 2.53 -20.79 -1.54
N THR A 233 2.36 -21.12 -2.82
CA THR A 233 3.38 -21.83 -3.61
C THR A 233 3.67 -21.08 -4.89
N ILE A 234 4.95 -20.98 -5.24
CA ILE A 234 5.40 -20.38 -6.49
C ILE A 234 5.09 -21.31 -7.66
N GLN A 235 4.45 -20.75 -8.68
CA GLN A 235 4.14 -21.43 -9.93
C GLN A 235 5.04 -20.87 -11.04
N LYS A 236 5.40 -21.71 -12.02
CA LYS A 236 6.05 -21.22 -13.24
C LYS A 236 5.09 -20.35 -14.04
N TYR A 237 5.61 -19.27 -14.60
CA TYR A 237 4.91 -18.42 -15.56
C TYR A 237 5.58 -18.59 -16.93
N PRO A 238 4.81 -19.02 -17.96
CA PRO A 238 5.34 -19.30 -19.29
C PRO A 238 5.66 -18.03 -20.10
#